data_AF-A0A367ETJ0-F1
#
_entry.id   AF-A0A367ETJ0-F1
#
_cell.length_a   1.000
_cell.length_b   1.000
_cell.length_c   1.000
_cell.angle_alpha   90.00
_cell.angle_beta   90.00
_cell.angle_gamma   90.00
#
_symmetry.space_group_name_H-M   'P 1'
#
loop_
_entity.id
_entity.type
_entity.pdbx_description
1 polymer ?
#
loop_
_entity_poly.entity_id
_entity_poly.type
_entity_poly.pdbx_seq_one_letter_code
_entity_poly.pdbx_strand_id
1 'polypeptide(L)'
;MPSSLSRRRRRRRRYTAIAGAALAVVGVVGWQLSVMGPEPGSHAPMEICALNNTTLRADGHQDEIYDKTREGDPLVTFGGGDTVRVEKARGRWQKFRGVWSDEMETRGTFGDFDGDGYIDLALFYSQHDTGDSPADNMITHEVHYGPLATDLSSARTGTIRMSYGSFVSGVRATDVNHDGRAELHIFQSTGDGTERHYVGRQDGDDISAGLDQAIGGYTTGGWHRLKLGWLDLGTCHDAPKPKATGR
;
A
#
# COMPACT_ATOMS: atom_id res chain seq x y z
N MET A 1 -1.88 81.62 -2.86
CA MET A 1 -1.23 82.36 -3.97
C MET A 1 0.06 81.65 -4.33
N PRO A 2 0.47 81.59 -5.61
CA PRO A 2 -0.18 80.88 -6.74
C PRO A 2 0.82 79.90 -7.41
N SER A 3 0.40 78.94 -8.24
CA SER A 3 0.56 79.11 -9.70
C SER A 3 -0.23 78.11 -10.56
N SER A 4 -0.98 78.70 -11.51
CA SER A 4 -1.40 78.27 -12.86
C SER A 4 -1.93 76.85 -13.09
N LEU A 5 -3.24 76.65 -13.32
CA LEU A 5 -4.01 76.91 -14.56
C LEU A 5 -3.65 76.07 -15.81
N SER A 6 -4.51 75.08 -16.04
CA SER A 6 -5.23 74.82 -17.30
C SER A 6 -4.49 74.15 -18.47
N ARG A 7 -4.99 72.99 -18.92
CA ARG A 7 -5.76 72.89 -20.17
C ARG A 7 -6.40 71.52 -20.40
N ARG A 8 -7.73 71.53 -20.31
CA ARG A 8 -8.70 71.02 -21.32
C ARG A 8 -8.48 69.60 -21.88
N ARG A 9 -9.33 68.66 -21.47
CA ARG A 9 -10.58 68.23 -22.16
C ARG A 9 -10.40 67.72 -23.60
N ARG A 10 -10.44 66.39 -23.76
CA ARG A 10 -11.26 65.69 -24.77
C ARG A 10 -12.01 64.56 -24.04
N ARG A 11 -13.23 64.79 -23.55
CA ARG A 11 -14.55 64.61 -24.20
C ARG A 11 -14.77 63.20 -24.80
N ARG A 12 -15.69 62.49 -24.12
CA ARG A 12 -16.80 61.66 -24.66
C ARG A 12 -16.35 60.36 -25.36
N ARG A 13 -17.02 59.22 -25.23
CA ARG A 13 -18.44 58.96 -25.00
C ARG A 13 -18.62 57.49 -24.60
N ARG A 14 -19.67 57.24 -23.82
CA ARG A 14 -20.19 55.93 -23.42
C ARG A 14 -20.54 55.07 -24.65
N TYR A 15 -20.28 53.77 -24.55
CA TYR A 15 -21.12 52.74 -25.16
C TYR A 15 -21.37 51.66 -24.10
N THR A 16 -22.55 51.71 -23.50
CA THR A 16 -23.23 50.54 -22.98
C THR A 16 -23.89 49.84 -24.17
N ALA A 17 -23.60 48.57 -24.39
CA ALA A 17 -24.47 47.65 -25.09
C ALA A 17 -24.37 46.27 -24.43
N ILE A 18 -25.47 45.92 -23.78
CA ILE A 18 -25.84 44.59 -23.32
C ILE A 18 -26.27 43.78 -24.55
N ALA A 19 -25.80 42.53 -24.65
CA ALA A 19 -26.37 41.36 -25.36
C ALA A 19 -25.21 40.46 -25.80
N GLY A 20 -25.19 39.15 -25.64
CA GLY A 20 -26.20 38.22 -25.15
C GLY A 20 -25.52 36.85 -25.04
N ALA A 21 -26.10 35.98 -24.23
CA ALA A 21 -25.74 34.58 -24.16
C ALA A 21 -25.90 33.91 -25.52
N ALA A 22 -24.92 33.08 -25.90
CA ALA A 22 -25.08 31.80 -26.59
C ALA A 22 -23.79 31.48 -27.38
N LEU A 23 -22.97 30.59 -26.81
CA LEU A 23 -22.34 29.50 -27.54
C LEU A 23 -21.88 28.49 -26.48
N ALA A 24 -22.86 27.74 -26.00
CA ALA A 24 -22.63 26.47 -25.35
C ALA A 24 -22.21 25.45 -26.41
N VAL A 25 -21.43 24.46 -25.94
CA VAL A 25 -21.23 23.15 -26.57
C VAL A 25 -20.34 23.14 -27.83
N VAL A 26 -19.04 22.84 -27.65
CA VAL A 26 -18.26 21.88 -28.49
C VAL A 26 -16.95 21.46 -27.77
N GLY A 27 -16.48 22.17 -26.73
CA GLY A 27 -15.16 21.89 -26.12
C GLY A 27 -15.08 20.84 -25.01
N VAL A 28 -16.02 19.89 -24.85
CA VAL A 28 -15.99 18.91 -23.72
C VAL A 28 -15.96 17.44 -24.18
N VAL A 29 -16.07 17.13 -25.48
CA VAL A 29 -16.22 15.73 -25.94
C VAL A 29 -14.88 15.03 -26.25
N GLY A 30 -13.74 15.68 -26.02
CA GLY A 30 -12.44 15.17 -26.50
C GLY A 30 -11.56 14.43 -25.51
N TRP A 31 -11.88 14.36 -24.21
CA TRP A 31 -10.94 13.93 -23.16
C TRP A 31 -11.55 12.98 -22.11
N GLN A 32 -12.47 12.10 -22.54
CA GLN A 32 -13.10 11.14 -21.62
C GLN A 32 -13.07 9.67 -22.06
N LEU A 33 -12.22 9.30 -23.03
CA LEU A 33 -12.10 7.90 -23.43
C LEU A 33 -10.63 7.53 -23.57
N SER A 34 -9.96 7.35 -22.43
CA SER A 34 -8.77 6.50 -22.32
C SER A 34 -8.53 6.13 -20.85
N VAL A 35 -8.78 4.84 -20.58
CA VAL A 35 -8.44 4.08 -19.37
C VAL A 35 -9.29 4.36 -18.12
N MET A 36 -10.60 4.09 -18.21
CA MET A 36 -11.29 3.55 -17.04
C MET A 36 -10.97 2.05 -17.00
N GLY A 37 -9.93 1.69 -16.25
CA GLY A 37 -9.85 0.34 -15.69
C GLY A 37 -11.04 0.12 -14.75
N PRO A 38 -11.35 -1.13 -14.38
CA PRO A 38 -12.39 -1.41 -13.40
C PRO A 38 -12.16 -0.55 -12.13
N GLU A 39 -13.22 0.10 -11.65
CA GLU A 39 -13.17 0.82 -10.37
C GLU A 39 -12.79 -0.17 -9.26
N PRO A 40 -11.95 0.24 -8.29
CA PRO A 40 -11.67 -0.59 -7.12
C PRO A 40 -12.98 -1.01 -6.44
N GLY A 41 -13.18 -2.31 -6.23
CA GLY A 41 -14.30 -2.81 -5.41
C GLY A 41 -15.66 -2.98 -6.09
N SER A 42 -15.71 -3.50 -7.32
CA SER A 42 -17.00 -3.88 -7.96
C SER A 42 -17.69 -5.10 -7.34
N HIS A 43 -17.19 -5.62 -6.22
CA HIS A 43 -17.71 -6.79 -5.51
C HIS A 43 -17.83 -6.51 -3.99
N ALA A 44 -18.79 -7.17 -3.36
CA ALA A 44 -18.98 -7.13 -1.91
C ALA A 44 -17.74 -7.68 -1.18
N PRO A 45 -17.50 -7.29 0.10
CA PRO A 45 -16.41 -7.85 0.90
C PRO A 45 -16.49 -9.39 0.89
N MET A 46 -15.37 -10.07 0.72
CA MET A 46 -15.33 -11.52 0.62
C MET A 46 -14.19 -12.09 1.46
N GLU A 47 -14.45 -13.29 1.99
CA GLU A 47 -13.56 -14.02 2.89
C GLU A 47 -12.15 -14.15 2.29
N ILE A 48 -11.19 -13.48 2.91
CA ILE A 48 -9.77 -13.71 2.68
C ILE A 48 -9.44 -15.05 3.30
N CYS A 49 -8.78 -15.92 2.53
CA CYS A 49 -8.47 -17.25 3.02
C CYS A 49 -7.13 -17.74 2.46
N ALA A 50 -6.44 -18.53 3.26
CA ALA A 50 -5.21 -19.19 2.84
C ALA A 50 -5.51 -20.51 2.13
N LEU A 51 -4.88 -20.70 0.97
CA LEU A 51 -4.77 -22.02 0.34
C LEU A 51 -3.65 -22.83 1.00
N ASN A 52 -2.60 -22.14 1.42
CA ASN A 52 -1.46 -22.68 2.17
C ASN A 52 -0.68 -21.53 2.82
N ASN A 53 0.42 -21.82 3.50
CA ASN A 53 1.23 -20.80 4.19
C ASN A 53 1.87 -19.72 3.30
N THR A 54 1.94 -19.95 1.99
CA THR A 54 2.56 -19.06 0.99
C THR A 54 1.57 -18.50 -0.03
N THR A 55 0.30 -18.88 0.04
CA THR A 55 -0.72 -18.46 -0.93
C THR A 55 -2.00 -18.04 -0.23
N LEU A 56 -2.38 -16.77 -0.40
CA LEU A 56 -3.71 -16.25 -0.08
C LEU A 56 -4.57 -16.19 -1.34
N ARG A 57 -5.88 -16.29 -1.12
CA ARG A 57 -6.89 -15.93 -2.09
C ARG A 57 -7.71 -14.77 -1.53
N ALA A 58 -7.93 -13.77 -2.36
CA ALA A 58 -8.81 -12.66 -2.07
C ALA A 58 -10.01 -12.67 -3.05
N ASP A 59 -11.02 -11.85 -2.71
CA ASP A 59 -11.86 -11.13 -3.68
C ASP A 59 -12.78 -11.93 -4.63
N GLY A 60 -12.90 -13.26 -4.46
CA GLY A 60 -13.83 -14.12 -5.21
C GLY A 60 -13.62 -14.17 -6.73
N HIS A 61 -12.75 -13.32 -7.28
CA HIS A 61 -12.30 -13.30 -8.67
C HIS A 61 -11.03 -14.15 -8.89
N GLN A 62 -10.63 -14.93 -7.87
CA GLN A 62 -9.43 -15.78 -7.85
C GLN A 62 -8.13 -14.99 -7.86
N ASP A 63 -8.11 -13.80 -7.25
CA ASP A 63 -6.84 -13.11 -7.05
C ASP A 63 -5.99 -13.92 -6.06
N GLU A 64 -4.89 -14.46 -6.56
CA GLU A 64 -3.96 -15.29 -5.78
C GLU A 64 -2.72 -14.48 -5.45
N ILE A 65 -2.43 -14.38 -4.16
CA ILE A 65 -1.27 -13.69 -3.63
C ILE A 65 -0.27 -14.74 -3.19
N TYR A 66 0.89 -14.78 -3.84
CA TYR A 66 1.94 -15.76 -3.58
C TYR A 66 3.20 -15.10 -3.03
N ASP A 67 3.59 -15.49 -1.81
CA ASP A 67 4.87 -15.11 -1.20
C ASP A 67 5.61 -16.38 -0.75
N LYS A 68 6.58 -16.81 -1.57
CA LYS A 68 7.32 -18.06 -1.38
C LYS A 68 8.12 -18.07 -0.08
N THR A 69 8.79 -16.96 0.23
CA THR A 69 9.72 -16.88 1.36
C THR A 69 9.05 -16.30 2.60
N ARG A 70 7.90 -15.63 2.46
CA ARG A 70 7.21 -14.92 3.54
C ARG A 70 8.08 -13.81 4.12
N GLU A 71 8.85 -13.19 3.24
CA GLU A 71 9.77 -12.10 3.57
C GLU A 71 9.30 -10.77 2.96
N GLY A 72 8.10 -10.75 2.37
CA GLY A 72 7.47 -9.52 1.90
C GLY A 72 7.78 -9.16 0.45
N ASP A 73 8.01 -10.15 -0.42
CA ASP A 73 8.03 -9.97 -1.89
C ASP A 73 6.88 -10.75 -2.57
N PRO A 74 5.61 -10.45 -2.24
CA PRO A 74 4.48 -11.15 -2.84
C PRO A 74 4.27 -10.80 -4.32
N LEU A 75 3.84 -11.81 -5.08
CA LEU A 75 3.31 -11.70 -6.43
C LEU A 75 1.80 -11.89 -6.37
N VAL A 76 1.05 -10.90 -6.87
CA VAL A 76 -0.40 -10.99 -7.06
C VAL A 76 -0.68 -11.46 -8.47
N THR A 77 -1.54 -12.46 -8.63
CA THR A 77 -2.07 -12.93 -9.90
C THR A 77 -3.56 -12.62 -9.92
N PHE A 78 -3.98 -11.71 -10.78
CA PHE A 78 -5.38 -11.35 -10.93
C PHE A 78 -6.14 -12.41 -11.71
N GLY A 79 -7.45 -12.55 -11.52
CA GLY A 79 -8.29 -13.51 -12.26
C GLY A 79 -8.20 -13.45 -13.79
N GLY A 80 -7.75 -12.32 -14.36
CA GLY A 80 -7.46 -12.14 -15.79
C GLY A 80 -6.11 -12.69 -16.27
N GLY A 81 -5.27 -13.20 -15.36
CA GLY A 81 -3.92 -13.70 -15.62
C GLY A 81 -2.81 -12.64 -15.55
N ASP A 82 -3.16 -11.37 -15.34
CA ASP A 82 -2.20 -10.30 -15.10
C ASP A 82 -1.49 -10.52 -13.76
N THR A 83 -0.20 -10.18 -13.70
CA THR A 83 0.59 -10.36 -12.48
C THR A 83 1.27 -9.06 -12.08
N VAL A 84 1.25 -8.77 -10.78
CA VAL A 84 1.84 -7.55 -10.21
C VAL A 84 2.61 -7.88 -8.95
N ARG A 85 3.85 -7.39 -8.87
CA ARG A 85 4.68 -7.47 -7.66
C ARG A 85 4.44 -6.25 -6.79
N VAL A 86 4.62 -6.42 -5.48
CA VAL A 86 4.46 -5.36 -4.48
C VAL A 86 5.29 -4.10 -4.77
N GLU A 87 6.45 -4.24 -5.41
CA GLU A 87 7.29 -3.10 -5.85
C GLU A 87 6.53 -2.11 -6.77
N LYS A 88 5.51 -2.57 -7.50
CA LYS A 88 4.71 -1.74 -8.40
C LYS A 88 3.66 -0.91 -7.67
N ALA A 89 3.24 -1.33 -6.46
CA ALA A 89 2.30 -0.59 -5.62
C ALA A 89 2.79 0.82 -5.26
N ARG A 90 4.09 1.06 -5.40
CA ARG A 90 4.75 2.35 -5.12
C ARG A 90 4.27 3.50 -6.00
N GLY A 91 3.60 3.23 -7.13
CA GLY A 91 2.88 4.23 -7.92
C GLY A 91 3.67 5.52 -8.27
N ARG A 92 2.95 6.57 -8.69
CA ARG A 92 3.47 7.80 -9.31
C ARG A 92 4.53 8.57 -8.47
N TRP A 93 4.68 8.28 -7.19
CA TRP A 93 5.64 8.89 -6.26
C TRP A 93 7.11 8.63 -6.62
N GLN A 94 7.42 7.49 -7.26
CA GLN A 94 8.77 7.21 -7.80
C GLN A 94 9.22 8.23 -8.86
N LYS A 95 8.29 8.85 -9.61
CA LYS A 95 8.64 9.81 -10.66
C LYS A 95 9.06 11.19 -10.13
N PHE A 96 8.76 11.51 -8.86
CA PHE A 96 9.06 12.82 -8.28
C PHE A 96 10.37 12.85 -7.45
N ARG A 97 10.98 11.71 -7.13
CA ARG A 97 12.17 11.62 -6.27
C ARG A 97 13.30 10.77 -6.87
N GLY A 98 13.63 10.97 -8.15
CA GLY A 98 14.65 10.20 -8.89
C GLY A 98 16.12 10.35 -8.43
N VAL A 99 16.40 10.40 -7.12
CA VAL A 99 17.76 10.61 -6.56
C VAL A 99 17.94 9.84 -5.23
N TRP A 100 17.65 8.55 -5.16
CA TRP A 100 17.88 7.77 -3.93
C TRP A 100 18.51 6.40 -4.27
N SER A 101 19.44 6.00 -3.41
CA SER A 101 20.44 4.90 -3.48
C SER A 101 20.03 3.63 -4.25
N ASP A 102 21.01 2.98 -4.91
CA ASP A 102 20.90 1.67 -5.57
C ASP A 102 20.55 0.51 -4.60
N GLU A 103 20.50 0.77 -3.29
CA GLU A 103 20.31 -0.24 -2.23
C GLU A 103 18.91 -0.21 -1.59
N MET A 104 17.94 0.48 -2.19
CA MET A 104 16.60 0.55 -1.61
C MET A 104 15.73 -0.66 -1.97
N GLU A 105 15.13 -1.32 -0.98
CA GLU A 105 14.24 -2.45 -1.20
C GLU A 105 12.79 -2.15 -0.81
N THR A 106 11.86 -2.81 -1.50
CA THR A 106 10.44 -2.76 -1.18
C THR A 106 10.03 -4.06 -0.51
N ARG A 107 9.39 -3.98 0.66
CA ARG A 107 8.79 -5.12 1.35
C ARG A 107 7.32 -4.85 1.59
N GLY A 108 6.46 -5.84 1.44
CA GLY A 108 5.05 -5.69 1.77
C GLY A 108 4.33 -7.01 1.99
N THR A 109 3.20 -6.94 2.67
CA THR A 109 2.38 -8.11 3.01
C THR A 109 0.91 -7.77 2.99
N PHE A 110 0.08 -8.79 2.80
CA PHE A 110 -1.35 -8.66 2.63
C PHE A 110 -2.10 -9.31 3.80
N GLY A 111 -3.16 -8.64 4.25
CA GLY A 111 -4.07 -9.06 5.33
C GLY A 111 -5.26 -8.08 5.42
N ASP A 112 -6.27 -8.40 6.22
CA ASP A 112 -7.38 -7.49 6.54
C ASP A 112 -7.08 -6.77 7.85
N PHE A 113 -6.37 -5.64 7.80
CA PHE A 113 -5.86 -4.99 9.01
C PHE A 113 -6.95 -4.26 9.77
N ASP A 114 -7.95 -3.69 9.08
CA ASP A 114 -9.02 -2.93 9.73
C ASP A 114 -10.31 -3.73 9.97
N GLY A 115 -10.43 -4.93 9.40
CA GLY A 115 -11.50 -5.88 9.63
C GLY A 115 -12.74 -5.59 8.78
N ASP A 116 -12.58 -4.93 7.64
CA ASP A 116 -13.67 -4.58 6.73
C ASP A 116 -14.00 -5.70 5.71
N GLY A 117 -13.21 -6.77 5.70
CA GLY A 117 -13.36 -7.92 4.82
C GLY A 117 -12.74 -7.72 3.43
N TYR A 118 -12.00 -6.64 3.19
CA TYR A 118 -11.17 -6.46 2.01
C TYR A 118 -9.69 -6.71 2.32
N ILE A 119 -8.95 -7.09 1.28
CA ILE A 119 -7.51 -7.29 1.41
C ILE A 119 -6.81 -5.92 1.41
N ASP A 120 -6.04 -5.67 2.45
CA ASP A 120 -5.15 -4.52 2.55
C ASP A 120 -3.72 -4.90 2.18
N LEU A 121 -2.91 -3.89 1.88
CA LEU A 121 -1.48 -4.02 1.63
C LEU A 121 -0.69 -3.11 2.58
N ALA A 122 0.13 -3.70 3.46
CA ALA A 122 1.17 -2.97 4.18
C ALA A 122 2.45 -2.91 3.34
N LEU A 123 3.03 -1.72 3.18
CA LEU A 123 4.12 -1.44 2.25
C LEU A 123 5.25 -0.65 2.91
N PHE A 124 6.47 -1.13 2.71
CA PHE A 124 7.71 -0.52 3.19
C PHE A 124 8.68 -0.29 2.05
N TYR A 125 9.35 0.85 2.04
CA TYR A 125 10.46 1.14 1.13
C TYR A 125 11.62 1.73 1.93
N SER A 126 12.65 0.93 2.15
CA SER A 126 13.76 1.25 3.06
C SER A 126 15.10 0.91 2.44
N GLN A 127 16.14 1.67 2.80
CA GLN A 127 17.51 1.36 2.39
C GLN A 127 17.95 0.06 3.05
N HIS A 128 18.47 -0.87 2.25
CA HIS A 128 19.17 -2.04 2.76
C HIS A 128 20.41 -1.58 3.52
N ASP A 129 20.41 -1.78 4.83
CA ASP A 129 21.53 -1.46 5.69
C ASP A 129 21.70 -2.57 6.74
N THR A 130 22.86 -3.23 6.66
CA THR A 130 23.28 -4.32 7.54
C THR A 130 24.51 -3.94 8.36
N GLY A 131 24.93 -2.68 8.33
CA GLY A 131 26.03 -2.18 9.15
C GLY A 131 25.71 -2.17 10.65
N ASP A 132 26.73 -1.98 11.47
CA ASP A 132 26.65 -2.00 12.94
C ASP A 132 25.67 -0.96 13.51
N SER A 133 25.38 0.11 12.76
CA SER A 133 24.46 1.18 13.15
C SER A 133 23.58 1.53 11.96
N PRO A 134 22.43 0.86 11.78
CA PRO A 134 21.62 1.01 10.59
C PRO A 134 21.09 2.44 10.48
N ALA A 135 21.18 3.02 9.29
CA ALA A 135 20.63 4.31 8.98
C ALA A 135 19.11 4.33 9.15
N ASP A 136 18.59 5.45 9.65
CA ASP A 136 17.16 5.74 9.64
C ASP A 136 16.79 6.29 8.25
N ASN A 137 16.55 5.38 7.30
CA ASN A 137 16.31 5.71 5.89
C ASN A 137 15.20 4.85 5.28
N MET A 138 14.01 5.00 5.84
CA MET A 138 12.77 4.44 5.32
C MET A 138 11.92 5.57 4.71
N ILE A 139 11.63 5.44 3.42
CA ILE A 139 10.93 6.44 2.62
C ILE A 139 9.43 6.19 2.63
N THR A 140 9.01 4.93 2.71
CA THR A 140 7.58 4.53 2.73
C THR A 140 7.36 3.55 3.87
N HIS A 141 6.28 3.77 4.61
CA HIS A 141 5.76 2.92 5.68
C HIS A 141 4.25 3.17 5.77
N GLU A 142 3.53 2.62 4.80
CA GLU A 142 2.12 2.95 4.52
C GLU A 142 1.30 1.68 4.45
N VAL A 143 0.00 1.82 4.72
CA VAL A 143 -0.99 0.77 4.49
C VAL A 143 -1.97 1.28 3.44
N HIS A 144 -2.19 0.49 2.40
CA HIS A 144 -3.21 0.71 1.39
C HIS A 144 -4.40 -0.16 1.76
N TYR A 145 -5.51 0.46 2.16
CA TYR A 145 -6.68 -0.29 2.56
C TYR A 145 -7.47 -0.76 1.34
N GLY A 146 -8.05 -1.94 1.41
CA GLY A 146 -8.90 -2.46 0.37
C GLY A 146 -10.15 -1.59 0.12
N PRO A 147 -10.80 -1.75 -1.04
CA PRO A 147 -10.41 -2.61 -2.16
C PRO A 147 -9.22 -2.03 -2.95
N LEU A 148 -8.29 -2.89 -3.36
CA LEU A 148 -7.10 -2.50 -4.14
C LEU A 148 -7.40 -2.52 -5.65
N ALA A 149 -6.79 -1.59 -6.38
CA ALA A 149 -6.77 -1.60 -7.84
C ALA A 149 -5.78 -2.65 -8.38
N THR A 150 -5.82 -2.93 -9.68
CA THR A 150 -4.91 -3.91 -10.32
C THR A 150 -3.44 -3.50 -10.28
N ASP A 151 -3.13 -2.22 -10.02
CA ASP A 151 -1.77 -1.73 -9.77
C ASP A 151 -1.42 -1.66 -8.26
N LEU A 152 -2.26 -2.25 -7.41
CA LEU A 152 -2.17 -2.27 -5.94
C LEU A 152 -2.31 -0.89 -5.28
N SER A 153 -2.79 0.11 -6.01
CA SER A 153 -3.17 1.41 -5.43
C SER A 153 -4.50 1.31 -4.69
N SER A 154 -4.71 2.22 -3.74
CA SER A 154 -5.94 2.34 -2.97
C SER A 154 -6.46 3.78 -2.97
N ALA A 155 -7.78 3.92 -2.79
CA ALA A 155 -8.43 5.19 -2.50
C ALA A 155 -8.23 5.66 -1.05
N ARG A 156 -7.90 4.74 -0.12
CA ARG A 156 -7.66 5.02 1.31
C ARG A 156 -6.28 4.49 1.70
N THR A 157 -5.43 5.39 2.17
CA THR A 157 -4.11 5.04 2.71
C THR A 157 -3.96 5.53 4.15
N GLY A 158 -3.24 4.75 4.94
CA GLY A 158 -2.83 5.07 6.30
C GLY A 158 -1.33 5.01 6.46
N THR A 159 -0.84 5.45 7.62
CA THR A 159 0.57 5.41 8.00
C THR A 159 0.82 4.22 8.92
N ILE A 160 1.93 3.52 8.69
CA ILE A 160 2.48 2.57 9.65
C ILE A 160 3.42 3.36 10.57
N ARG A 161 2.95 3.65 11.78
CA ARG A 161 3.66 4.45 12.78
C ARG A 161 4.71 3.58 13.47
N MET A 162 5.96 3.78 13.10
CA MET A 162 7.11 3.08 13.64
C MET A 162 7.99 4.00 14.49
N SER A 163 8.74 3.44 15.43
CA SER A 163 9.70 4.20 16.24
C SER A 163 11.02 4.49 15.52
N TYR A 164 11.35 3.72 14.48
CA TYR A 164 12.57 3.85 13.69
C TYR A 164 12.30 3.51 12.23
N GLY A 165 12.99 4.15 11.29
CA GLY A 165 12.97 3.84 9.87
C GLY A 165 14.20 3.09 9.37
N SER A 166 14.75 2.20 10.19
CA SER A 166 15.78 1.25 9.75
C SER A 166 15.23 0.23 8.76
N PHE A 167 16.13 -0.46 8.06
CA PHE A 167 15.80 -1.45 7.04
C PHE A 167 14.79 -2.50 7.52
N VAL A 168 13.73 -2.73 6.74
CA VAL A 168 12.78 -3.81 6.98
C VAL A 168 13.26 -5.07 6.25
N SER A 169 13.77 -6.04 7.00
CA SER A 169 14.27 -7.33 6.49
C SER A 169 13.13 -8.26 6.04
N GLY A 170 11.95 -8.14 6.65
CA GLY A 170 10.78 -8.91 6.25
C GLY A 170 9.50 -8.50 6.96
N VAL A 171 8.37 -8.82 6.34
CA VAL A 171 7.03 -8.51 6.86
C VAL A 171 6.04 -9.64 6.63
N ARG A 172 5.11 -9.81 7.56
CA ARG A 172 4.08 -10.85 7.52
C ARG A 172 2.78 -10.36 8.14
N ALA A 173 1.65 -10.80 7.58
CA ALA A 173 0.35 -10.69 8.22
C ALA A 173 -0.10 -12.04 8.81
N THR A 174 -0.79 -11.99 9.95
CA THR A 174 -1.43 -13.13 10.63
C THR A 174 -2.66 -12.66 11.41
N ASP A 175 -3.60 -13.54 11.74
CA ASP A 175 -4.64 -13.26 12.75
C ASP A 175 -4.49 -14.32 13.87
N VAL A 176 -3.47 -14.16 14.70
CA VAL A 176 -3.13 -15.18 15.73
C VAL A 176 -4.08 -15.07 16.92
N ASN A 177 -4.61 -13.87 17.18
CA ASN A 177 -5.51 -13.64 18.29
C ASN A 177 -6.98 -13.98 17.94
N HIS A 178 -7.28 -14.25 16.66
CA HIS A 178 -8.60 -14.59 16.13
C HIS A 178 -9.65 -13.51 16.42
N ASP A 179 -9.26 -12.24 16.34
CA ASP A 179 -10.17 -11.11 16.53
C ASP A 179 -10.82 -10.62 15.22
N GLY A 180 -10.47 -11.27 14.10
CA GLY A 180 -10.96 -10.93 12.77
C GLY A 180 -10.19 -9.79 12.11
N ARG A 181 -9.10 -9.30 12.71
CA ARG A 181 -8.16 -8.37 12.10
C ARG A 181 -6.77 -8.98 12.02
N ALA A 182 -6.13 -8.75 10.90
CA ALA A 182 -4.75 -9.11 10.71
C ALA A 182 -3.82 -8.21 11.54
N GLU A 183 -2.73 -8.80 11.97
CA GLU A 183 -1.65 -8.20 12.73
C GLU A 183 -0.39 -8.19 11.86
N LEU A 184 0.30 -7.05 11.87
CA LEU A 184 1.45 -6.81 11.01
C LEU A 184 2.75 -7.12 11.75
N HIS A 185 3.38 -8.24 11.43
CA HIS A 185 4.70 -8.58 11.93
C HIS A 185 5.78 -7.93 11.07
N ILE A 186 6.65 -7.14 11.70
CA ILE A 186 7.75 -6.41 11.03
C ILE A 186 9.07 -6.86 11.64
N PHE A 187 9.99 -7.33 10.80
CA PHE A 187 11.36 -7.67 11.16
C PHE A 187 12.28 -6.57 10.63
N GLN A 188 12.84 -5.77 11.54
CA GLN A 188 13.62 -4.58 11.21
C GLN A 188 15.06 -4.75 11.69
N SER A 189 16.03 -4.44 10.84
CA SER A 189 17.46 -4.44 11.18
C SER A 189 17.73 -3.52 12.38
N THR A 190 18.45 -4.05 13.37
CA THR A 190 19.02 -3.27 14.47
C THR A 190 20.54 -3.11 14.36
N GLY A 191 21.13 -3.56 13.25
CA GLY A 191 22.57 -3.66 13.07
C GLY A 191 23.15 -4.95 13.63
N ASP A 192 24.44 -5.16 13.42
CA ASP A 192 25.20 -6.31 13.95
C ASP A 192 24.61 -7.69 13.58
N GLY A 193 23.90 -7.79 12.45
CA GLY A 193 23.23 -9.03 12.03
C GLY A 193 22.05 -9.45 12.91
N THR A 194 21.38 -8.46 13.52
CA THR A 194 20.21 -8.66 14.37
C THR A 194 18.99 -7.91 13.84
N GLU A 195 17.82 -8.46 14.12
CA GLU A 195 16.53 -7.89 13.76
C GLU A 195 15.63 -7.80 14.98
N ARG A 196 14.99 -6.65 15.14
CA ARG A 196 13.90 -6.48 16.09
C ARG A 196 12.57 -6.86 15.45
N HIS A 197 11.71 -7.50 16.25
CA HIS A 197 10.39 -7.92 15.83
C HIS A 197 9.32 -7.07 16.49
N TYR A 198 8.52 -6.40 15.66
CA TYR A 198 7.36 -5.62 16.07
C TYR A 198 6.06 -6.27 15.60
N VAL A 199 4.98 -6.08 16.36
CA VAL A 199 3.62 -6.46 15.96
C VAL A 199 2.75 -5.22 15.88
N GLY A 200 2.57 -4.73 14.65
CA GLY A 200 1.66 -3.64 14.33
C GLY A 200 0.20 -4.05 14.41
N ARG A 201 -0.63 -3.16 14.95
CA ARG A 201 -2.10 -3.31 14.99
C ARG A 201 -2.79 -2.05 14.51
N GLN A 202 -4.00 -2.21 13.99
CA GLN A 202 -4.85 -1.10 13.58
C GLN A 202 -5.12 -0.16 14.77
N ASP A 203 -4.96 1.14 14.53
CA ASP A 203 -5.20 2.24 15.46
C ASP A 203 -5.78 3.44 14.70
N GLY A 204 -7.11 3.57 14.72
CA GLY A 204 -7.80 4.58 13.92
C GLY A 204 -7.69 4.27 12.42
N ASP A 205 -7.09 5.19 11.66
CA ASP A 205 -6.82 5.05 10.22
C ASP A 205 -5.37 4.62 9.92
N ASP A 206 -4.60 4.26 10.95
CA ASP A 206 -3.17 3.94 10.88
C ASP A 206 -2.88 2.56 11.49
N ILE A 207 -1.65 2.07 11.32
CA ILE A 207 -1.13 0.90 12.05
C ILE A 207 -0.04 1.37 13.02
N SER A 208 -0.16 1.02 14.30
CA SER A 208 0.82 1.36 15.33
C SER A 208 1.77 0.19 15.60
N ALA A 209 3.07 0.38 15.33
CA ALA A 209 4.14 -0.61 15.48
C ALA A 209 5.40 0.02 16.13
N GLY A 210 5.23 0.62 17.30
CA GLY A 210 6.27 1.28 18.08
C GLY A 210 7.02 0.36 19.05
N LEU A 211 7.86 0.96 19.88
CA LEU A 211 8.70 0.26 20.88
C LEU A 211 7.89 -0.57 21.88
N ASP A 212 6.71 -0.12 22.27
CA ASP A 212 5.79 -0.84 23.15
C ASP A 212 5.16 -2.08 22.47
N GLN A 213 5.28 -2.19 21.15
CA GLN A 213 4.89 -3.35 20.36
C GLN A 213 6.07 -4.25 19.95
N ALA A 214 7.29 -3.98 20.46
CA ALA A 214 8.43 -4.87 20.25
C ALA A 214 8.28 -6.14 21.09
N ILE A 215 8.22 -7.30 20.43
CA ILE A 215 8.00 -8.60 21.10
C ILE A 215 9.26 -9.46 21.20
N GLY A 216 10.36 -9.03 20.60
CA GLY A 216 11.64 -9.73 20.70
C GLY A 216 12.70 -9.24 19.73
N GLY A 217 13.85 -9.90 19.79
CA GLY A 217 14.96 -9.73 18.86
C GLY A 217 15.47 -11.08 18.38
N TYR A 218 15.94 -11.13 17.14
CA TYR A 218 16.44 -12.32 16.47
C TYR A 218 17.78 -12.01 15.82
N THR A 219 18.56 -13.06 15.55
CA THR A 219 19.63 -12.97 14.55
C THR A 219 19.02 -13.11 13.15
N THR A 220 19.76 -12.71 12.11
CA THR A 220 19.27 -12.81 10.73
C THR A 220 18.80 -14.22 10.39
N GLY A 221 19.61 -15.25 10.68
CA GLY A 221 19.20 -16.65 10.50
C GLY A 221 18.07 -17.12 11.45
N GLY A 222 17.84 -16.39 12.55
CA GLY A 222 16.84 -16.68 13.56
C GLY A 222 15.42 -16.43 13.09
N TRP A 223 15.13 -15.24 12.55
CA TRP A 223 13.76 -14.86 12.22
C TRP A 223 13.22 -15.59 10.98
N HIS A 224 14.07 -15.95 10.01
CA HIS A 224 13.66 -16.79 8.86
C HIS A 224 13.04 -18.13 9.30
N ARG A 225 13.39 -18.64 10.49
CA ARG A 225 12.85 -19.89 11.02
C ARG A 225 11.47 -19.76 11.65
N LEU A 226 11.02 -18.54 11.94
CA LEU A 226 9.64 -18.30 12.40
C LEU A 226 8.69 -18.68 11.28
N LYS A 227 7.65 -19.46 11.60
CA LYS A 227 6.62 -19.90 10.64
C LYS A 227 5.29 -19.21 10.90
N LEU A 228 5.33 -17.88 11.06
CA LEU A 228 4.12 -17.05 11.10
C LEU A 228 3.53 -17.02 9.69
N GLY A 229 2.25 -17.37 9.56
CA GLY A 229 1.69 -17.79 8.28
C GLY A 229 0.28 -17.29 8.06
N TRP A 230 -0.12 -17.25 6.80
CA TRP A 230 -1.48 -16.89 6.43
C TRP A 230 -2.52 -17.94 6.80
N LEU A 231 -2.13 -19.15 7.22
CA LEU A 231 -3.08 -20.16 7.70
C LEU A 231 -3.90 -19.66 8.90
N ASP A 232 -3.36 -18.74 9.69
CA ASP A 232 -4.07 -18.15 10.83
C ASP A 232 -5.15 -17.14 10.40
N LEU A 233 -5.12 -16.67 9.14
CA LEU A 233 -6.19 -15.86 8.53
C LEU A 233 -7.41 -16.69 8.08
N GLY A 234 -7.41 -18.01 8.35
CA GLY A 234 -8.43 -18.95 7.89
C GLY A 234 -8.03 -19.69 6.62
N THR A 235 -8.61 -20.87 6.41
CA THR A 235 -8.33 -21.73 5.24
C THR A 235 -9.49 -21.76 4.27
N CYS A 236 -9.22 -21.67 2.97
CA CYS A 236 -10.28 -21.69 1.97
C CYS A 236 -11.06 -23.02 1.99
N HIS A 237 -12.38 -22.95 2.19
CA HIS A 237 -13.24 -24.14 2.31
C HIS A 237 -13.43 -24.93 1.00
N ASP A 238 -12.94 -24.42 -0.14
CA ASP A 238 -12.98 -25.07 -1.47
C ASP A 238 -11.64 -25.68 -1.93
N ALA A 239 -10.63 -25.78 -1.06
CA ALA A 239 -9.35 -26.38 -1.45
C ALA A 239 -9.56 -27.88 -1.81
N PRO A 240 -9.18 -28.34 -3.02
CA PRO A 240 -9.33 -29.74 -3.39
C PRO A 240 -8.51 -30.61 -2.42
N LYS A 241 -9.18 -31.55 -1.75
CA LYS A 241 -8.53 -32.52 -0.86
C LYS A 241 -7.36 -33.17 -1.60
N PRO A 242 -6.15 -33.25 -0.98
CA PRO A 242 -5.04 -33.95 -1.61
C PRO A 242 -5.48 -35.38 -1.93
N LYS A 243 -5.36 -35.77 -3.21
CA LYS A 243 -5.63 -37.15 -3.63
C LYS A 243 -4.74 -38.06 -2.80
N ALA A 244 -5.36 -38.92 -2.00
CA ALA A 244 -4.66 -39.99 -1.31
C ALA A 244 -3.90 -40.80 -2.36
N THR A 245 -2.57 -40.77 -2.29
CA THR A 245 -1.73 -41.71 -3.02
C THR A 245 -1.97 -43.07 -2.40
N GLY A 246 -2.74 -43.90 -3.11
CA GLY A 246 -2.97 -45.30 -2.74
C GLY A 246 -1.65 -46.05 -2.62
N ARG A 247 -1.56 -46.86 -1.56
CA ARG A 247 -0.50 -47.84 -1.32
C ARG A 247 -0.44 -48.90 -2.41
#